data_AF-A0A6I5NRN7-F1
#
_entry.id   AF-A0A6I5NRN7-F1
#
_cell.length_a   1.000
_cell.length_b   1.000
_cell.length_c   1.000
_cell.angle_alpha   90.00
_cell.angle_beta   90.00
_cell.angle_gamma   90.00
#
_symmetry.space_group_name_H-M   'P 1'
#
loop_
_entity.id
_entity.type
_entity.pdbx_description
1 polymer ?
#
loop_
_entity_poly.entity_id
_entity_poly.type
_entity_poly.pdbx_seq_one_letter_code
_entity_poly.pdbx_strand_id
1 'polypeptide(L)'
;MELRSLPYGTKLSFQIMNSDGANAPLFYSSTPENSTSEQALTETQSESIDAYWTAREACKAKDYHTAMKYLDQALERDPENAAALMRSSIMHSSLANYDTAISYLKRAQAVLRKQGKNESADNLESGLESLKDLRRENVPPSITL
;
A
#
# COMPACT_ATOMS: atom_id res chain seq x y z
N MET A 1 19.27 -51.81 -30.72
CA MET A 1 20.27 -51.80 -31.81
C MET A 1 19.47 -51.74 -33.10
N GLU A 2 19.48 -50.68 -33.90
CA GLU A 2 20.60 -49.84 -34.31
C GLU A 2 20.19 -48.36 -34.39
N LEU A 3 21.10 -47.48 -34.01
CA LEU A 3 21.07 -46.07 -34.36
C LEU A 3 21.63 -45.94 -35.78
N ARG A 4 20.82 -45.46 -36.73
CA ARG A 4 21.29 -45.00 -38.04
C ARG A 4 20.97 -43.52 -38.21
N SER A 5 21.98 -42.79 -38.63
CA SER A 5 21.99 -41.33 -38.73
C SER A 5 21.84 -40.86 -40.18
N LEU A 6 21.15 -39.72 -40.33
CA LEU A 6 21.24 -38.68 -41.40
C LEU A 6 20.45 -38.95 -42.71
N PRO A 7 20.07 -37.92 -43.51
CA PRO A 7 20.27 -36.47 -43.39
C PRO A 7 18.99 -35.62 -43.57
N TYR A 8 19.16 -34.29 -43.58
CA TYR A 8 18.20 -33.25 -43.91
C TYR A 8 17.22 -33.59 -45.06
N GLY A 9 15.94 -33.30 -44.84
CA GLY A 9 15.00 -32.86 -45.87
C GLY A 9 14.24 -33.95 -46.63
N THR A 10 13.09 -34.40 -46.11
CA THR A 10 11.92 -34.70 -46.96
C THR A 10 10.65 -34.73 -46.12
N LYS A 11 9.63 -34.07 -46.66
CA LYS A 11 8.36 -33.68 -46.04
C LYS A 11 7.40 -34.86 -46.11
N LEU A 12 7.03 -35.45 -44.97
CA LEU A 12 5.89 -36.37 -44.91
C LEU A 12 4.67 -35.59 -44.39
N SER A 13 3.98 -34.92 -45.30
CA SER A 13 2.68 -34.30 -45.03
C SER A 13 1.60 -35.39 -45.06
N PHE A 14 1.14 -35.83 -43.89
CA PHE A 14 -0.16 -36.47 -43.77
C PHE A 14 -1.20 -35.38 -43.56
N GLN A 15 -1.94 -35.06 -44.62
CA GLN A 15 -3.13 -34.21 -44.56
C GLN A 15 -4.32 -35.12 -44.85
N ILE A 16 -4.86 -35.76 -43.81
CA ILE A 16 -6.20 -36.35 -43.90
C ILE A 16 -7.18 -35.22 -43.59
N MET A 17 -7.98 -34.91 -44.61
CA MET A 17 -8.97 -33.85 -44.69
C MET A 17 -9.96 -33.87 -43.53
N ASN A 18 -10.16 -32.73 -42.88
CA ASN A 18 -11.38 -32.42 -42.16
C ASN A 18 -12.33 -31.61 -43.06
N SER A 19 -13.62 -31.89 -42.91
CA SER A 19 -14.72 -31.64 -43.85
C SER A 19 -15.26 -30.21 -43.91
N ASP A 20 -14.43 -29.19 -43.66
CA ASP A 20 -14.86 -27.80 -43.77
C ASP A 20 -13.87 -27.03 -44.64
N GLY A 21 -14.27 -26.85 -45.91
CA GLY A 21 -13.47 -26.19 -46.92
C GLY A 21 -13.13 -24.75 -46.55
N ALA A 22 -11.91 -24.51 -46.09
CA ALA A 22 -11.24 -23.21 -46.19
C ALA A 22 -9.73 -23.42 -46.29
N ASN A 23 -9.19 -23.11 -47.46
CA ASN A 23 -7.77 -23.14 -47.78
C ASN A 23 -7.26 -21.69 -47.79
N ALA A 24 -6.43 -21.30 -46.82
CA ALA A 24 -5.54 -20.13 -46.94
C ALA A 24 -4.43 -20.18 -45.86
N PRO A 25 -3.21 -19.65 -46.17
CA PRO A 25 -1.96 -20.09 -45.56
C PRO A 25 -1.56 -19.30 -44.31
N LEU A 26 -0.59 -19.87 -43.60
CA LEU A 26 0.14 -19.32 -42.45
C LEU A 26 0.41 -17.81 -42.59
N PHE A 27 -0.27 -17.01 -41.77
CA PHE A 27 0.23 -15.70 -41.37
C PHE A 27 0.42 -15.71 -39.85
N TYR A 28 1.64 -15.35 -39.43
CA TYR A 28 2.00 -15.06 -38.05
C TYR A 28 1.06 -13.97 -37.51
N SER A 29 0.24 -14.28 -36.51
CA SER A 29 -0.27 -13.26 -35.58
C SER A 29 -0.89 -13.88 -34.32
N SER A 30 -0.31 -13.50 -33.18
CA SER A 30 -0.99 -13.13 -31.93
C SER A 30 -1.81 -14.21 -31.19
N THR A 31 -1.13 -14.87 -30.25
CA THR A 31 -1.44 -15.09 -28.80
C THR A 31 -2.89 -15.32 -28.33
N PRO A 32 -3.11 -15.85 -27.11
CA PRO A 32 -2.69 -17.15 -26.58
C PRO A 32 -3.82 -17.77 -25.72
N GLU A 33 -4.33 -18.96 -26.00
CA GLU A 33 -5.15 -19.66 -25.00
C GLU A 33 -4.77 -21.13 -24.98
N ASN A 34 -3.87 -21.45 -24.05
CA ASN A 34 -3.74 -22.82 -23.57
C ASN A 34 -3.62 -22.76 -22.04
N SER A 35 -4.72 -23.08 -21.39
CA SER A 35 -4.75 -23.63 -20.05
C SER A 35 -3.77 -24.79 -19.94
N THR A 36 -3.30 -25.05 -18.72
CA THR A 36 -2.39 -26.13 -18.30
C THR A 36 -0.91 -25.75 -18.19
N SER A 37 -0.61 -24.97 -17.16
CA SER A 37 0.55 -25.21 -16.31
C SER A 37 0.15 -24.91 -14.86
N GLU A 38 -0.72 -25.78 -14.35
CA GLU A 38 -0.97 -25.92 -12.92
C GLU A 38 0.36 -26.24 -12.21
N GLN A 39 0.62 -25.50 -11.13
CA GLN A 39 1.62 -25.77 -10.08
C GLN A 39 3.09 -25.39 -10.35
N ALA A 40 3.38 -24.07 -10.47
CA ALA A 40 4.74 -23.56 -10.24
C ALA A 40 4.84 -22.06 -9.85
N LEU A 41 3.78 -21.41 -9.33
CA LEU A 41 3.73 -19.94 -9.23
C LEU A 41 3.48 -19.31 -7.85
N THR A 42 3.51 -20.05 -6.75
CA THR A 42 3.05 -19.48 -5.45
C THR A 42 4.11 -19.26 -4.37
N GLU A 43 5.33 -19.80 -4.48
CA GLU A 43 6.35 -19.59 -3.43
C GLU A 43 7.23 -18.35 -3.67
N THR A 44 7.63 -18.09 -4.91
CA THR A 44 8.52 -16.95 -5.23
C THR A 44 7.81 -15.60 -5.22
N GLN A 45 6.50 -15.56 -5.50
CA GLN A 45 5.71 -14.33 -5.34
C GLN A 45 5.51 -13.98 -3.86
N SER A 46 5.30 -14.96 -2.98
CA SER A 46 5.06 -14.72 -1.55
C SER A 46 6.27 -14.07 -0.86
N GLU A 47 7.48 -14.59 -1.10
CA GLU A 47 8.71 -14.00 -0.52
C GLU A 47 8.94 -12.56 -1.02
N SER A 48 8.62 -12.26 -2.28
CA SER A 48 8.74 -10.90 -2.82
C SER A 48 7.68 -9.95 -2.26
N ILE A 49 6.48 -10.45 -1.99
CA ILE A 49 5.37 -9.68 -1.42
C ILE A 49 5.70 -9.33 0.03
N ASP A 50 6.18 -10.28 0.83
CA ASP A 50 6.62 -10.03 2.21
C ASP A 50 7.79 -9.05 2.27
N ALA A 51 8.77 -9.18 1.36
CA ALA A 51 9.87 -8.22 1.22
C ALA A 51 9.38 -6.82 0.79
N TYR A 52 8.41 -6.73 -0.12
CA TYR A 52 7.82 -5.48 -0.57
C TYR A 52 7.04 -4.77 0.54
N TRP A 53 6.20 -5.49 1.30
CA TRP A 53 5.49 -4.93 2.45
C TRP A 53 6.45 -4.51 3.56
N THR A 54 7.46 -5.34 3.85
CA THR A 54 8.50 -5.02 4.83
C THR A 54 9.28 -3.77 4.44
N ALA A 55 9.69 -3.64 3.18
CA ALA A 55 10.35 -2.45 2.67
C ALA A 55 9.45 -1.21 2.72
N ARG A 56 8.16 -1.37 2.38
CA ARG A 56 7.17 -0.28 2.43
C ARG A 56 6.93 0.20 3.87
N GLU A 57 6.76 -0.71 4.81
CA GLU A 57 6.60 -0.39 6.24
C GLU A 57 7.88 0.21 6.82
N ALA A 58 9.06 -0.31 6.46
CA ALA A 58 10.34 0.27 6.88
C ALA A 58 10.54 1.69 6.32
N CYS A 59 10.18 1.93 5.05
CA CYS A 59 10.21 3.27 4.45
C CYS A 59 9.25 4.22 5.18
N LYS A 60 7.99 3.81 5.39
CA LYS A 60 7.03 4.61 6.16
C LYS A 60 7.55 4.91 7.57
N ALA A 61 8.06 3.92 8.29
CA ALA A 61 8.61 4.10 9.63
C ALA A 61 9.77 5.11 9.66
N LYS A 62 10.67 5.04 8.67
CA LYS A 62 11.77 5.99 8.50
C LYS A 62 11.25 7.41 8.22
N ASP A 63 10.22 7.53 7.39
CA ASP A 63 9.61 8.81 7.06
C ASP A 63 8.88 9.40 8.26
N TYR A 64 8.17 8.59 9.06
CA TYR A 64 7.54 9.04 10.30
C TYR A 64 8.56 9.52 11.32
N HIS A 65 9.66 8.78 11.53
CA HIS A 65 10.72 9.18 12.46
C HIS A 65 11.38 10.49 12.03
N THR A 66 11.66 10.62 10.74
CA THR A 66 12.24 11.84 10.16
C THR A 66 11.27 13.03 10.27
N ALA A 67 10.00 12.82 9.96
CA ALA A 67 8.95 13.83 10.07
C ALA A 67 8.77 14.30 11.52
N MET A 68 8.78 13.38 12.49
CA MET A 68 8.72 13.71 13.91
C MET A 68 9.89 14.59 14.34
N LYS A 69 11.12 14.28 13.88
CA LYS A 69 12.30 15.11 14.16
C LYS A 69 12.15 16.54 13.61
N TYR A 70 11.66 16.68 12.37
CA TYR A 70 11.42 18.00 11.79
C TYR A 70 10.31 18.77 12.51
N LEU A 71 9.27 18.08 12.97
CA LEU A 71 8.18 18.69 13.74
C LEU A 71 8.65 19.14 15.12
N ASP A 72 9.48 18.34 15.79
CA ASP A 72 10.09 18.70 17.08
C ASP A 72 10.94 19.96 16.95
N GLN A 73 11.82 20.02 15.96
CA GLN A 73 12.60 21.23 15.65
C GLN A 73 11.72 22.45 15.33
N ALA A 74 10.60 22.25 14.63
CA ALA A 74 9.66 23.33 14.35
C ALA A 74 8.99 23.84 15.64
N LEU A 75 8.66 22.95 16.57
CA LEU A 75 8.07 23.28 17.87
C LEU A 75 9.10 23.87 18.85
N GLU A 76 10.39 23.53 18.75
CA GLU A 76 11.47 24.20 19.49
C GLU A 76 11.63 25.65 19.06
N ARG A 77 11.47 25.92 17.76
CA ARG A 77 11.57 27.29 17.20
C ARG A 77 10.31 28.11 17.46
N ASP A 78 9.15 27.50 17.30
CA ASP A 78 7.86 28.12 17.55
C ASP A 78 6.93 27.13 18.27
N PRO A 79 6.90 27.17 19.62
CA PRO A 79 6.07 26.28 20.41
C PRO A 79 4.57 26.58 20.27
N GLU A 80 4.19 27.74 19.70
CA GLU A 80 2.82 28.12 19.39
C GLU A 80 2.51 27.97 17.89
N ASN A 81 3.25 27.14 17.17
CA ASN A 81 2.95 26.83 15.77
C ASN A 81 1.81 25.80 15.67
N ALA A 82 0.59 26.29 15.46
CA ALA A 82 -0.59 25.44 15.26
C ALA A 82 -0.43 24.41 14.14
N ALA A 83 0.25 24.75 13.03
CA ALA A 83 0.44 23.84 11.90
C ALA A 83 1.38 22.69 12.26
N ALA A 84 2.45 22.96 13.02
CA ALA A 84 3.36 21.92 13.51
C ALA A 84 2.67 20.99 14.52
N LEU A 85 1.85 21.53 15.43
CA LEU A 85 1.04 20.75 16.36
C LEU A 85 0.02 19.86 15.62
N MET A 86 -0.66 20.39 14.61
CA MET A 86 -1.58 19.61 13.78
C MET A 86 -0.87 18.46 13.05
N ARG A 87 0.27 18.75 12.39
CA ARG A 87 1.05 17.70 11.71
C ARG A 87 1.53 16.63 12.69
N SER A 88 1.96 17.02 13.89
CA SER A 88 2.35 16.09 14.95
C SER A 88 1.18 15.16 15.33
N SER A 89 -0.04 15.71 15.47
CA SER A 89 -1.21 14.88 15.76
C SER A 89 -1.50 13.83 14.67
N ILE A 90 -1.37 14.20 13.39
CA ILE A 90 -1.61 13.28 12.26
C ILE A 90 -0.54 12.18 12.23
N MET A 91 0.72 12.51 12.51
CA MET A 91 1.80 11.53 12.62
C MET A 91 1.53 10.55 13.76
N HIS A 92 1.16 11.05 14.95
CA HIS A 92 0.80 10.18 16.07
C HIS A 92 -0.44 9.32 15.79
N SER A 93 -1.46 9.86 15.11
CA SER A 93 -2.62 9.09 14.67
C SER A 93 -2.24 7.96 13.71
N SER A 94 -1.27 8.21 12.82
CA SER A 94 -0.78 7.19 11.88
C SER A 94 -0.02 6.07 12.58
N LEU A 95 0.57 6.37 13.74
CA LEU A 95 1.24 5.40 14.61
C LEU A 95 0.29 4.76 15.64
N ALA A 96 -1.04 4.90 15.46
CA ALA A 96 -2.07 4.44 16.40
C ALA A 96 -1.95 5.01 17.83
N ASN A 97 -1.18 6.10 18.00
CA ASN A 97 -1.02 6.80 19.27
C ASN A 97 -2.10 7.89 19.42
N TYR A 98 -3.36 7.46 19.53
CA TYR A 98 -4.51 8.37 19.49
C TYR A 98 -4.54 9.37 20.65
N ASP A 99 -4.17 8.97 21.88
CA ASP A 99 -4.15 9.89 23.03
C ASP A 99 -3.17 11.04 22.83
N THR A 100 -1.97 10.72 22.33
CA THR A 100 -0.96 11.72 21.99
C THR A 100 -1.44 12.63 20.86
N ALA A 101 -2.07 12.06 19.83
CA ALA A 101 -2.65 12.83 18.73
C ALA A 101 -3.72 13.82 19.21
N ILE A 102 -4.66 13.38 20.05
CA ILE A 102 -5.71 14.21 20.63
C ILE A 102 -5.10 15.37 21.45
N SER A 103 -4.06 15.09 22.24
CA SER A 103 -3.37 16.11 23.04
C SER A 103 -2.76 17.22 22.17
N TYR A 104 -2.03 16.84 21.11
CA TYR A 104 -1.45 17.79 20.16
C TYR A 104 -2.51 18.61 19.42
N LEU A 105 -3.59 17.96 18.98
CA LEU A 105 -4.67 18.63 18.26
C LEU A 105 -5.43 19.63 19.16
N LYS A 106 -5.63 19.31 20.45
CA LYS A 106 -6.18 20.25 21.45
C LYS A 106 -5.27 21.46 21.70
N ARG A 107 -3.96 21.25 21.79
CA ARG A 107 -2.99 22.35 21.90
C ARG A 107 -3.05 23.25 20.67
N ALA A 108 -3.12 22.67 19.46
CA ALA A 108 -3.28 23.42 18.22
C ALA A 108 -4.56 24.26 18.23
N GLN A 109 -5.69 23.69 18.67
CA GLN A 109 -6.96 24.38 18.81
C GLN A 109 -6.86 25.58 19.76
N ALA A 110 -6.26 25.39 20.94
CA ALA A 110 -6.08 26.46 21.93
C ALA A 110 -5.23 27.61 21.39
N VAL A 111 -4.14 27.30 20.69
CA VAL A 111 -3.28 28.27 20.03
C VAL A 111 -4.04 29.05 18.95
N LEU A 112 -4.83 28.37 18.11
CA LEU A 112 -5.63 29.04 17.06
C LEU A 112 -6.69 29.97 17.65
N ARG A 113 -7.37 29.55 18.73
CA ARG A 113 -8.32 30.41 19.46
C ARG A 113 -7.61 31.65 20.03
N LYS A 114 -6.41 31.49 20.59
CA LYS A 114 -5.57 32.61 21.08
C LYS A 114 -5.14 33.55 19.96
N GLN A 115 -4.92 33.04 18.75
CA GLN A 115 -4.63 33.83 17.55
C GLN A 115 -5.88 34.48 16.92
N GLY A 116 -7.07 34.29 17.48
CA GLY A 116 -8.34 34.77 16.92
C GLY A 116 -8.85 33.98 15.71
N LYS A 117 -8.20 32.86 15.36
CA LYS A 117 -8.57 31.97 14.25
C LYS A 117 -9.61 30.93 14.69
N ASN A 118 -10.77 31.40 15.15
CA ASN A 118 -11.81 30.55 15.70
C ASN A 118 -12.35 29.53 14.68
N GLU A 119 -12.55 29.94 13.42
CA GLU A 119 -12.99 29.03 12.35
C GLU A 119 -12.03 27.85 12.17
N SER A 120 -10.71 28.11 12.14
CA SER A 120 -9.71 27.06 12.06
C SER A 120 -9.72 26.16 13.30
N ALA A 121 -9.97 26.73 14.48
CA ALA A 121 -10.07 25.97 15.72
C ALA A 121 -11.31 25.06 15.75
N ASP A 122 -12.45 25.55 15.26
CA ASP A 122 -13.70 24.77 15.18
C ASP A 122 -13.59 23.67 14.11
N ASN A 123 -12.87 23.91 13.01
CA ASN A 123 -12.58 22.87 12.01
C ASN A 123 -11.77 21.69 12.57
N LEU A 124 -10.98 21.90 13.64
CA LEU A 124 -10.24 20.83 14.31
C LEU A 124 -11.12 19.97 15.23
N GLU A 125 -12.32 20.44 15.60
CA GLU A 125 -13.27 19.70 16.42
C GLU A 125 -13.64 18.36 15.76
N SER A 126 -13.91 18.38 14.45
CA SER A 126 -14.22 17.18 13.65
C SER A 126 -13.06 16.18 13.64
N GLY A 127 -11.82 16.67 13.53
CA GLY A 127 -10.63 15.84 13.61
C GLY A 127 -10.43 15.24 15.00
N LEU A 128 -10.71 16.01 16.06
CA LEU A 128 -10.66 15.55 17.44
C LEU A 128 -11.67 14.42 17.70
N GLU A 129 -12.89 14.55 17.19
CA GLU A 129 -13.91 13.52 17.36
C GLU A 129 -13.54 12.23 16.61
N SER A 130 -13.07 12.37 15.37
CA SER A 130 -12.58 11.23 14.59
C SER A 130 -11.46 10.47 15.31
N LEU A 131 -10.52 11.18 15.95
CA LEU A 131 -9.47 10.55 16.74
C LEU A 131 -9.99 9.88 18.03
N LYS A 132 -11.02 10.43 18.68
CA LYS A 132 -11.66 9.82 19.85
C LYS A 132 -12.42 8.55 19.48
N ASP A 133 -13.04 8.51 18.32
CA ASP A 133 -13.73 7.33 17.81
C ASP A 133 -12.74 6.23 17.43
N LEU A 134 -11.69 6.57 16.68
CA LEU A 134 -10.59 5.64 16.39
C LEU A 134 -9.94 5.11 17.67
N ARG A 135 -9.77 5.96 18.69
CA ARG A 135 -9.29 5.51 20.00
C ARG A 135 -10.25 4.50 20.63
N ARG A 136 -11.56 4.76 20.60
CA ARG A 136 -12.60 3.87 21.15
C ARG A 136 -12.65 2.52 20.42
N GLU A 137 -12.55 2.52 19.10
CA GLU A 137 -12.54 1.30 18.27
C GLU A 137 -11.29 0.45 18.49
N ASN A 138 -10.14 1.08 18.77
CA ASN A 138 -8.89 0.37 19.05
C ASN A 138 -8.68 0.03 20.54
N VAL A 139 -9.64 0.34 21.43
CA VAL A 139 -9.64 -0.26 22.77
C VAL A 139 -10.04 -1.72 22.59
N PRO A 140 -9.19 -2.70 22.98
CA PRO A 140 -9.62 -4.10 22.95
C PRO A 140 -10.91 -4.23 23.77
N PRO A 141 -11.89 -5.05 23.32
CA PRO A 141 -13.14 -5.20 24.05
C PRO A 141 -12.79 -5.47 25.51
N SER A 142 -13.16 -4.54 26.38
CA SER A 142 -13.04 -4.76 27.81
C SER A 142 -13.84 -6.02 28.07
N ILE A 143 -13.16 -7.09 28.50
CA ILE A 143 -13.81 -8.31 28.92
C ILE A 143 -14.73 -7.90 30.06
N THR A 144 -16.00 -7.69 29.75
CA THR A 144 -17.04 -7.51 30.75
C THR A 144 -17.11 -8.83 31.49
N LEU A 145 -16.63 -8.82 32.74
CA LEU A 145 -16.56 -9.96 33.65
C LEU A 145 -17.95 -10.31 34.20
#